data_AF-A0A0H4XCD0-F1
#
_entry.id   AF-A0A0H4XCD0-F1
#
_cell.length_a   1.000
_cell.length_b   1.000
_cell.length_c   1.000
_cell.angle_alpha   90.00
_cell.angle_beta   90.00
_cell.angle_gamma   90.00
#
_symmetry.space_group_name_H-M   'P 1'
#
loop_
_entity.id
_entity.type
_entity.pdbx_description
1 polymer ?
#
loop_
_entity_poly.entity_id
_entity_poly.type
_entity_poly.pdbx_seq_one_letter_code
_entity_poly.pdbx_strand_id
1 'polypeptide(L)'
;MATTDHRKQSLYFPEDMLEEIQREATRQDRSLSWIVQQAWKVARGDIRKMPSVNDVLSPPPRPAPAPAPAPAQPATAVAVATPSDEPK
;
A
#
# COMPACT_ATOMS: atom_id res chain seq x y z
N MET A 1 10.83 -24.68 -0.57
CA MET A 1 9.60 -24.33 -1.32
C MET A 1 9.20 -22.93 -0.92
N ALA A 2 9.31 -21.95 -1.83
CA ALA A 2 9.00 -20.56 -1.50
C ALA A 2 7.49 -20.45 -1.23
N THR A 3 7.12 -20.29 0.03
CA THR A 3 5.76 -19.98 0.45
C THR A 3 5.35 -18.68 -0.23
N THR A 4 4.48 -18.76 -1.24
CA THR A 4 3.83 -17.59 -1.81
C THR A 4 2.96 -16.97 -0.72
N ASP A 5 3.51 -15.95 -0.07
CA ASP A 5 2.85 -15.18 0.99
C ASP A 5 1.67 -14.40 0.39
N HIS A 6 0.46 -14.77 0.80
CA HIS A 6 -0.77 -14.10 0.37
C HIS A 6 -0.99 -12.84 1.23
N ARG A 7 -0.68 -11.67 0.67
CA ARG A 7 -0.86 -10.39 1.36
C ARG A 7 -2.15 -9.70 0.91
N LYS A 8 -3.00 -9.34 1.88
CA LYS A 8 -4.20 -8.52 1.63
C LYS A 8 -3.78 -7.05 1.55
N GLN A 9 -4.04 -6.44 0.40
CA GLN A 9 -3.78 -5.03 0.15
C GLN A 9 -5.07 -4.36 -0.32
N SER A 10 -5.49 -3.30 0.36
CA SER A 10 -6.58 -2.45 -0.11
C SER A 10 -6.03 -1.50 -1.18
N LEU A 11 -6.67 -1.48 -2.35
CA LEU A 11 -6.35 -0.63 -3.49
C LEU A 11 -7.62 0.11 -3.91
N TYR A 12 -7.46 1.34 -4.39
CA TYR A 12 -8.57 2.15 -4.89
C TYR A 12 -8.65 2.02 -6.41
N PHE A 13 -9.83 1.65 -6.90
CA PHE A 13 -10.14 1.57 -8.32
C PHE A 13 -11.30 2.51 -8.64
N PRO A 14 -11.30 3.15 -9.83
CA PRO A 14 -12.49 3.80 -10.36
C PRO A 14 -13.65 2.80 -10.48
N GLU A 15 -14.89 3.27 -10.33
CA GLU A 15 -16.10 2.43 -10.40
C GLU A 15 -16.18 1.63 -11.70
N ASP A 16 -16.02 2.31 -12.85
CA ASP A 16 -16.07 1.68 -14.18
C ASP A 16 -15.07 0.53 -14.32
N MET A 17 -13.84 0.74 -13.83
CA MET A 17 -12.77 -0.24 -13.89
C MET A 17 -13.04 -1.42 -12.95
N LEU A 18 -13.57 -1.15 -11.75
CA LEU A 18 -13.92 -2.19 -10.79
C LEU A 18 -15.01 -3.11 -11.35
N GLU A 19 -16.04 -2.53 -11.98
CA GLU A 19 -17.09 -3.31 -12.62
C GLU A 19 -16.56 -4.18 -13.77
N GLU A 20 -15.64 -3.66 -14.58
CA GLU A 20 -15.01 -4.41 -15.66
C GLU A 20 -14.22 -5.61 -15.15
N ILE A 21 -13.40 -5.40 -14.11
CA ILE A 21 -12.65 -6.49 -13.45
C ILE A 21 -13.62 -7.51 -12.84
N GLN A 22 -14.72 -7.07 -12.25
CA GLN A 22 -15.73 -7.95 -11.67
C GLN A 22 -16.45 -8.79 -12.74
N ARG A 23 -16.81 -8.19 -13.88
CA ARG A 23 -17.38 -8.90 -15.03
C ARG A 23 -16.42 -9.97 -15.56
N GLU A 24 -15.14 -9.63 -15.70
CA GLU A 24 -14.12 -10.60 -16.16
C GLU A 24 -13.86 -11.72 -15.15
N ALA A 25 -13.87 -11.40 -13.85
CA ALA A 25 -13.75 -12.40 -12.79
C ALA A 25 -14.90 -13.42 -12.85
N THR A 26 -16.15 -12.94 -12.98
CA THR A 26 -17.33 -13.79 -13.13
C THR A 26 -17.30 -14.60 -14.43
N ARG A 27 -16.87 -14.00 -15.55
CA ARG A 27 -16.78 -14.67 -16.86
C ARG A 27 -15.79 -15.85 -16.85
N GLN A 28 -14.69 -15.71 -16.12
CA GLN A 28 -13.61 -16.69 -16.08
C GLN A 28 -13.69 -17.65 -14.87
N ASP A 29 -14.67 -17.45 -13.98
CA ASP A 29 -14.80 -18.17 -12.70
C ASP A 29 -13.53 -18.08 -11.84
N ARG A 30 -12.98 -16.86 -11.74
CA ARG A 30 -11.75 -16.56 -11.01
C ARG A 30 -11.97 -15.43 -10.01
N SER A 31 -11.07 -15.34 -9.03
CA SER A 31 -11.10 -14.24 -8.05
C SER A 31 -10.61 -12.92 -8.65
N LEU A 32 -11.11 -11.80 -8.13
CA LEU A 32 -10.65 -10.44 -8.49
C LEU A 32 -9.13 -10.31 -8.39
N SER A 33 -8.55 -10.83 -7.30
CA SER A 33 -7.10 -10.82 -7.10
C SER A 33 -6.35 -11.57 -8.20
N TRP A 34 -6.92 -12.66 -8.75
CA TRP A 34 -6.30 -13.39 -9.85
C TRP A 34 -6.32 -12.58 -11.15
N ILE A 35 -7.44 -11.93 -11.48
CA ILE A 35 -7.56 -11.07 -12.66
C ILE A 35 -6.54 -9.93 -12.60
N VAL A 36 -6.43 -9.25 -11.46
CA VAL A 36 -5.46 -8.16 -11.26
C VAL A 36 -4.01 -8.65 -11.38
N GLN A 37 -3.70 -9.82 -10.79
CA GLN A 37 -2.38 -10.44 -10.93
C GLN A 37 -2.05 -10.80 -12.38
N GLN A 38 -3.04 -11.28 -13.13
CA GLN A 38 -2.86 -11.64 -14.53
C GLN A 38 -2.66 -10.39 -15.40
N ALA A 39 -3.46 -9.34 -15.19
CA ALA A 39 -3.28 -8.05 -15.84
C ALA A 39 -1.87 -7.48 -15.60
N TRP A 40 -1.37 -7.55 -14.36
CA TRP A 40 0.00 -7.14 -14.03
C TRP A 40 1.05 -7.94 -14.79
N LYS A 41 0.92 -9.27 -14.90
CA LYS A 41 1.89 -10.11 -15.63
C LYS A 41 1.97 -9.74 -17.10
N VAL A 42 0.84 -9.41 -17.72
CA VAL A 42 0.76 -8.97 -19.12
C VAL A 42 1.36 -7.57 -19.27
N ALA A 43 0.94 -6.61 -18.43
CA ALA A 43 1.35 -5.22 -18.54
C ALA A 43 2.79 -4.94 -18.06
N ARG A 44 3.39 -5.80 -17.22
CA ARG A 44 4.74 -5.61 -16.65
C ARG A 44 5.80 -5.35 -17.71
N GLY A 45 5.68 -5.99 -18.89
CA GLY A 45 6.63 -5.79 -19.99
C GLY A 45 6.65 -4.35 -20.50
N ASP A 46 5.48 -3.72 -20.59
CA ASP A 46 5.31 -2.38 -21.12
C ASP A 46 5.50 -1.30 -20.05
N ILE A 47 5.01 -1.55 -18.84
CA ILE A 47 5.23 -0.66 -17.68
C ILE A 47 6.73 -0.47 -17.41
N ARG A 48 7.55 -1.51 -17.60
CA ARG A 48 9.01 -1.41 -17.44
C ARG A 48 9.73 -0.59 -18.50
N LYS A 49 9.11 -0.40 -19.67
CA LYS A 49 9.66 0.43 -20.75
C LYS A 49 9.34 1.91 -20.56
N MET A 50 8.32 2.22 -19.76
CA MET A 50 7.96 3.60 -19.46
C MET A 50 9.10 4.23 -18.62
N PRO A 51 9.61 5.40 -19.02
CA PRO A 51 10.62 6.11 -18.23
C PRO A 51 10.05 6.44 -16.85
N SER A 52 10.90 6.40 -15.83
CA SER A 52 10.51 6.75 -14.46
C SER A 52 10.00 8.19 -14.46
N VAL A 53 8.78 8.40 -13.96
CA VAL A 53 8.17 9.74 -13.83
C VAL A 53 9.02 10.71 -13.02
N ASN A 54 9.98 10.21 -12.23
CA ASN A 54 10.89 11.00 -11.43
C ASN A 54 12.11 11.55 -12.21
N ASP A 55 12.45 10.99 -13.38
CA ASP A 55 13.61 11.46 -14.16
C ASP A 55 13.34 12.81 -14.84
N VAL A 56 12.07 13.22 -14.95
CA VAL A 56 11.68 14.50 -15.55
C VAL A 56 11.51 15.62 -14.51
N LEU A 57 11.46 15.30 -13.21
CA LEU A 57 11.12 16.25 -12.13
C LEU A 57 12.12 16.31 -10.97
N SER A 58 13.23 15.57 -10.99
CA SER A 58 14.23 15.70 -9.92
C SER A 58 15.12 16.93 -10.18
N PRO A 59 15.02 18.03 -9.39
CA PRO A 59 16.19 18.90 -9.23
C PRO A 59 17.33 18.05 -8.64
N PRO A 60 18.60 18.39 -8.94
CA PRO A 60 19.75 17.63 -8.45
C PRO A 60 19.66 17.46 -6.93
N PRO A 61 20.05 16.30 -6.38
CA PRO A 61 20.03 16.08 -4.94
C PRO A 61 20.88 17.18 -4.29
N ARG A 62 20.22 18.08 -3.55
CA ARG A 62 20.96 18.96 -2.65
C ARG A 62 21.72 18.06 -1.68
N PRO A 63 23.01 18.31 -1.43
CA PRO A 63 23.76 17.56 -0.43
C PRO A 63 23.00 17.66 0.89
N ALA A 64 22.72 16.49 1.49
CA ALA A 64 21.97 16.40 2.73
C ALA A 64 22.62 17.30 3.79
N PRO A 65 21.86 18.16 4.50
CA PRO A 65 22.40 18.82 5.68
C PRO A 65 22.79 17.75 6.70
N ALA A 66 23.99 17.89 7.26
CA ALA A 66 24.55 17.02 8.30
C ALA A 66 23.52 16.70 9.40
N PRO A 67 23.60 15.53 10.06
CA PRO A 67 22.64 15.14 11.09
C PRO A 67 22.64 16.16 12.23
N ALA A 68 21.56 16.93 12.34
CA ALA A 68 21.31 17.77 13.50
C ALA A 68 21.06 16.87 14.74
N PRO A 69 21.55 17.26 15.94
CA PRO A 69 21.38 16.48 17.15
C PRO A 69 19.90 16.35 17.51
N ALA A 70 19.46 15.13 17.82
CA ALA A 70 18.08 14.81 18.17
C ALA A 70 17.60 15.63 19.39
N PRO A 71 16.41 16.26 19.34
CA PRO A 71 15.80 16.85 20.54
C PRO A 71 15.21 15.73 21.41
N ALA A 72 15.54 15.76 22.71
CA ALA A 72 14.94 14.90 23.73
C ALA A 72 13.43 15.17 23.83
N GLN A 73 12.62 14.13 23.65
CA GLN A 73 11.17 14.21 23.86
C GLN A 73 10.85 14.07 25.36
N PRO A 74 9.97 14.91 25.94
CA PRO A 74 9.54 14.76 27.33
C PRO A 74 8.44 13.68 27.43
N ALA A 75 8.57 12.81 28.43
CA ALA A 75 7.58 11.80 28.79
C ALA A 75 6.24 12.48 29.14
N THR A 76 5.16 12.07 28.46
CA THR A 76 3.79 12.50 28.82
C THR A 76 3.03 11.29 29.34
N ALA A 77 2.56 11.41 30.58
CA ALA A 77 1.86 10.41 31.36
C ALA A 77 0.53 9.98 30.73
N VAL A 78 0.23 8.68 30.79
CA VAL A 78 -1.09 8.13 30.45
C VAL A 78 -1.87 7.96 31.74
N ALA A 79 -2.94 8.74 31.87
CA ALA A 79 -3.94 8.63 32.92
C ALA A 79 -4.72 7.31 32.78
N VAL A 80 -4.82 6.55 33.86
CA VAL A 80 -5.70 5.39 34.00
C VAL A 80 -7.10 5.87 34.35
N ALA A 81 -8.09 5.47 33.54
CA ALA A 81 -9.49 5.52 33.92
C ALA A 81 -10.26 4.37 33.25
N THR A 82 -10.64 3.37 34.04
CA THR A 82 -11.89 2.62 33.86
C THR A 82 -12.49 2.33 35.25
N PRO A 83 -13.73 2.75 35.54
CA PRO A 83 -14.46 2.45 36.77
C PRO A 83 -15.26 1.14 36.65
N SER A 84 -15.93 0.75 37.75
CA SER A 84 -17.00 -0.27 37.93
C SER A 84 -16.59 -1.37 38.92
N ASP A 85 -16.79 -1.20 40.23
CA ASP A 85 -18.05 -1.31 41.02
C ASP A 85 -18.41 -2.79 41.33
N GLU A 86 -18.05 -3.21 42.56
CA GLU A 86 -18.65 -4.28 43.40
C GLU A 86 -20.14 -3.94 43.72
N PRO A 87 -21.01 -4.76 44.35
CA PRO A 87 -20.78 -5.85 45.33
C PRO A 87 -21.68 -7.10 45.03
N LYS A 88 -21.85 -8.19 45.79
CA LYS A 88 -21.75 -8.55 47.21
C LYS A 88 -21.66 -10.09 47.28
#